data_AF-A0A9E2KTU2-F1
#
_entry.id   AF-A0A9E2KTU2-F1
#
_cell.length_a   1.000
_cell.length_b   1.000
_cell.length_c   1.000
_cell.angle_alpha   90.00
_cell.angle_beta   90.00
_cell.angle_gamma   90.00
#
_symmetry.space_group_name_H-M   'P 1'
#
loop_
_entity.id
_entity.type
_entity.pdbx_description
1 polymer ?
#
loop_
_entity_poly.entity_id
_entity_poly.type
_entity_poly.pdbx_seq_one_letter_code
_entity_poly.pdbx_strand_id
1 'polypeptide(L)' 'MFSQIGQLIFDNEAVAKTQDFTMGLEIEMQRVDENGNISQEPYPSAIGDEKTNPWIT' A
#
# COMPACT_ATOMS: atom_id res chain seq x y z
N MET A 1 22.67 -17.99 24.97
CA MET A 1 22.90 -16.57 25.30
C MET A 1 24.01 -16.07 24.38
N PHE A 2 23.76 -15.05 23.58
CA PHE A 2 24.75 -14.54 22.62
C PHE A 2 25.89 -13.80 23.35
N SER A 3 27.10 -13.87 22.78
CA SER A 3 28.20 -13.01 23.22
C SER A 3 27.89 -11.55 22.92
N GLN A 4 28.58 -10.62 23.58
CA GLN A 4 28.41 -9.18 23.36
C GLN A 4 28.59 -8.79 21.87
N ILE A 5 29.52 -9.45 21.18
CA ILE A 5 29.74 -9.31 19.74
C ILE A 5 28.57 -9.91 18.94
N GLY A 6 28.07 -11.09 19.34
CA GLY A 6 26.93 -11.74 18.69
C GLY A 6 25.64 -10.94 18.80
N GLN A 7 25.41 -10.27 19.93
CA GLN A 7 24.27 -9.37 20.12
C GLN A 7 24.40 -8.12 19.24
N LEU A 8 25.59 -7.51 19.16
CA LEU A 8 25.83 -6.33 18.31
C LEU A 8 25.60 -6.63 16.82
N ILE A 9 26.05 -7.79 16.35
CA ILE A 9 25.82 -8.24 14.96
C ILE A 9 24.32 -8.50 14.73
N PHE A 10 23.66 -9.19 15.65
CA PHE A 10 22.23 -9.48 15.56
C PHE A 10 21.37 -8.21 15.54
N ASP A 11 21.65 -7.26 16.43
CA ASP A 11 20.92 -5.99 16.52
C ASP A 11 21.12 -5.15 15.25
N ASN A 12 22.35 -5.06 14.73
CA ASN A 12 22.64 -4.33 13.50
C ASN A 12 22.06 -5.02 12.24
N GLU A 13 22.13 -6.35 12.13
CA GLU A 13 21.50 -7.08 11.02
C GLU A 13 19.97 -7.02 11.07
N ALA A 14 19.38 -7.05 12.27
CA ALA A 14 17.95 -6.89 12.44
C ALA A 14 17.49 -5.49 12.04
N VAL A 15 18.24 -4.44 12.40
CA VAL A 15 17.98 -3.05 11.97
C VAL A 15 18.13 -2.91 10.45
N ALA A 16 19.16 -3.53 9.85
CA ALA A 16 19.37 -3.48 8.41
C ALA A 16 18.29 -4.23 7.61
N LYS A 17 17.76 -5.35 8.12
CA LYS A 17 16.72 -6.15 7.45
C LYS A 17 15.30 -5.62 7.66
N THR A 18 15.05 -4.86 8.73
CA THR A 18 13.71 -4.32 9.03
C THR A 18 13.42 -2.98 8.32
N GLN A 19 14.42 -2.35 7.72
CA GLN A 19 14.27 -1.07 7.01
C GLN A 19 14.07 -1.23 5.49
N ASP A 20 14.42 -2.37 4.90
CA ASP A 20 14.39 -2.58 3.44
C ASP A 20 13.30 -3.58 3.06
N PHE A 21 12.04 -3.13 3.03
CA PHE A 21 10.95 -3.92 2.49
C PHE A 21 10.10 -3.10 1.54
N THR A 22 9.78 -3.71 0.40
CA THR A 22 8.90 -3.10 -0.62
C THR A 22 7.45 -3.19 -0.13
N MET A 23 6.81 -2.05 0.07
CA MET A 23 5.39 -1.96 0.42
C MET A 23 4.57 -1.39 -0.74
N GLY A 24 3.45 -2.05 -1.03
CA GLY A 24 2.35 -1.48 -1.81
C GLY A 24 1.21 -1.08 -0.89
N LEU A 25 0.45 -0.05 -1.28
CA LEU A 25 -0.76 0.37 -0.57
C LEU A 25 -1.93 0.34 -1.54
N GLU A 26 -3.00 -0.32 -1.12
CA GLU A 26 -4.28 -0.37 -1.82
C GLU A 26 -5.35 0.16 -0.88
N ILE A 27 -6.22 1.03 -1.40
CA ILE A 27 -7.29 1.66 -0.64
C ILE A 27 -8.56 1.59 -1.47
N GLU A 28 -9.62 1.07 -0.88
CA GLU A 28 -10.94 1.01 -1.49
C GLU A 28 -11.84 2.10 -0.91
N MET A 29 -12.55 2.80 -1.80
CA MET A 29 -13.55 3.81 -1.42
C MET A 29 -14.74 3.75 -2.36
N GLN A 30 -15.94 3.95 -1.82
CA GLN A 30 -17.15 4.10 -2.63
C GLN A 30 -17.28 5.54 -3.12
N ARG A 31 -17.54 5.72 -4.42
CA ARG A 31 -17.92 7.04 -4.95
C ARG A 31 -19.32 7.38 -4.44
N VAL A 32 -19.52 8.63 -4.03
CA VAL A 32 -20.80 9.12 -3.52
C VAL A 32 -21.29 10.32 -4.33
N ASP A 33 -22.61 10.48 -4.41
CA ASP A 33 -23.25 11.67 -4.98
C ASP A 33 -23.27 12.83 -3.98
N GLU A 34 -23.78 13.98 -4.41
CA GLU A 34 -23.89 15.19 -3.58
C GLU A 34 -24.79 15.04 -2.34
N ASN A 35 -25.65 14.01 -2.32
CA ASN A 35 -26.53 13.70 -1.21
C ASN A 35 -25.94 12.61 -0.28
N GLY A 36 -24.73 12.10 -0.60
CA GLY A 36 -24.05 11.06 0.15
C GLY A 36 -24.50 9.64 -0.17
N ASN A 37 -25.28 9.43 -1.24
CA ASN A 37 -25.67 8.08 -1.68
C ASN A 37 -24.57 7.47 -2.55
N ILE A 38 -24.55 6.13 -2.66
CA ILE A 38 -23.61 5.43 -3.55
C ILE A 38 -23.87 5.85 -5.00
N SER A 39 -22.80 6.31 -5.66
CA SER A 39 -22.85 6.75 -7.06
C SER A 39 -23.26 5.60 -7.98
N GLN A 40 -24.21 5.86 -8.86
CA GLN A 40 -24.64 4.95 -9.93
C GLN A 40 -23.97 5.26 -11.27
N GLU A 41 -23.10 6.27 -11.31
CA GLU A 41 -22.36 6.64 -12.52
C GLU A 41 -21.35 5.56 -12.89
N PRO A 42 -21.06 5.36 -14.19
CA PRO A 42 -20.05 4.41 -14.63
C PRO A 42 -18.64 4.81 -14.17
N TYR A 43 -17.66 3.93 -14.38
CA TYR A 43 -16.25 4.24 -14.17
C TYR A 43 -15.88 5.54 -14.91
N PRO A 44 -15.22 6.51 -14.25
CA PRO A 44 -14.96 7.80 -14.88
C PRO A 44 -14.02 7.67 -16.09
N SER A 45 -14.49 8.09 -17.27
CA SER A 45 -13.71 7.98 -18.51
C SER A 45 -12.42 8.81 -18.50
N ALA A 46 -12.33 9.83 -17.65
CA ALA A 46 -11.16 10.69 -17.51
C ALA A 46 -9.95 9.99 -16.88
N ILE A 47 -10.14 8.88 -16.16
CA ILE A 47 -9.05 8.12 -15.51
C ILE A 47 -8.64 6.87 -16.30
N GLY A 48 -9.05 6.77 -17.57
CA GLY A 48 -8.64 5.71 -18.48
C GLY A 48 -9.59 4.51 -18.51
N ASP A 49 -9.04 3.32 -18.73
CA ASP A 49 -9.79 2.06 -18.76
C ASP A 49 -9.48 1.25 -17.50
N GLU A 50 -10.51 1.01 -16.70
CA GLU A 50 -10.50 0.21 -15.46
C GLU A 50 -9.75 -1.11 -15.62
N LYS A 51 -9.90 -1.80 -16.77
CA LYS A 51 -9.29 -3.12 -16.98
C LYS A 51 -7.78 -3.09 -17.17
N THR A 52 -7.21 -1.93 -17.48
CA THR A 52 -5.80 -1.79 -17.82
C THR A 52 -5.06 -0.76 -16.95
N ASN A 53 -5.79 0.00 -16.12
CA ASN A 53 -5.20 1.01 -15.26
C ASN A 53 -4.51 0.34 -14.04
N PRO A 54 -3.18 0.47 -13.89
CA PRO A 54 -2.46 -0.21 -12.81
C PRO A 54 -2.53 0.51 -11.45
N TRP A 55 -3.17 1.67 -11.38
CA TRP A 55 -3.21 2.53 -10.17
C TRP A 55 -4.62 2.81 -9.66
N ILE A 56 -5.63 2.82 -10.54
CA ILE A 56 -7.03 3.12 -10.18
C ILE A 56 -7.96 2.14 -10.91
N THR A 57 -8.51 1.20 -10.16
CA THR A 57 -9.49 0.20 -10.61
C THR A 57 -10.76 0.28 -9.77
#